data_AF-F4GCT9-F1
#
_entry.id   AF-F4GCT9-F1
#
_cell.length_a   1.000
_cell.length_b   1.000
_cell.length_c   1.000
_cell.angle_alpha   90.00
_cell.angle_beta   90.00
_cell.angle_gamma   90.00
#
_symmetry.space_group_name_H-M   'P 1'
#
loop_
_entity.id
_entity.type
_entity.pdbx_description
1 polymer ?
#
loop_
_entity_poly.entity_id
_entity_poly.type
_entity_poly.pdbx_seq_one_letter_code
_entity_poly.pdbx_strand_id
1 'polypeptide(L)' 'MAHEHHIAPNAADVEAATATDPTETVVNLIPVVLPAAGAAMIFLLALIAVTMA' A
#
# COMPACT_ATOMS: atom_id res chain seq x y z
N MET A 1 6.90 -15.44 -36.31
CA MET A 1 5.69 -14.63 -36.55
C MET A 1 4.65 -15.06 -35.53
N ALA A 2 4.81 -14.67 -34.25
CA ALA A 2 3.87 -15.05 -33.21
C ALA A 2 2.56 -14.30 -33.41
N HIS A 3 1.45 -15.02 -33.37
CA HIS A 3 0.10 -14.50 -33.56
C HIS A 3 -0.28 -13.71 -32.30
N GLU A 4 -0.17 -12.39 -32.33
CA GLU A 4 -0.70 -11.54 -31.24
C GLU A 4 -2.22 -11.56 -31.33
N HIS A 5 -2.84 -12.46 -30.57
CA HIS A 5 -4.28 -12.54 -30.43
C HIS A 5 -4.75 -11.37 -29.56
N HIS A 6 -5.05 -10.22 -30.16
CA HIS A 6 -5.70 -9.09 -29.49
C HIS A 6 -7.12 -9.51 -29.08
N ILE A 7 -7.26 -10.07 -27.87
CA ILE A 7 -8.56 -10.35 -27.24
C ILE A 7 -9.19 -9.00 -26.93
N ALA A 8 -10.35 -8.70 -27.52
CA ALA A 8 -11.14 -7.53 -27.14
C ALA A 8 -11.45 -7.58 -25.63
N PRO A 9 -11.27 -6.48 -24.87
CA PRO A 9 -11.51 -6.46 -23.43
C PRO A 9 -12.91 -7.00 -23.12
N ASN A 10 -12.99 -8.04 -22.30
CA ASN A 10 -14.28 -8.56 -21.85
C ASN A 10 -14.80 -7.65 -20.71
N ALA A 11 -16.09 -7.77 -20.37
CA ALA A 11 -16.70 -6.91 -19.36
C ALA A 11 -16.00 -6.97 -17.98
N ALA A 12 -15.41 -8.12 -17.62
CA ALA A 12 -14.68 -8.27 -16.36
C ALA A 12 -13.33 -7.53 -16.39
N ASP A 13 -12.67 -7.46 -17.55
CA ASP A 13 -11.43 -6.69 -17.71
C ASP A 13 -11.69 -5.18 -17.56
N VAL A 14 -12.84 -4.71 -18.06
CA VAL A 14 -13.28 -3.30 -17.93
C VAL A 14 -13.65 -2.97 -16.48
N GLU A 15 -14.29 -3.89 -15.78
CA GLU A 15 -14.62 -3.75 -14.36
C GLU A 15 -13.36 -3.71 -13.48
N ALA A 16 -12.38 -4.59 -13.76
CA ALA A 16 -11.09 -4.58 -13.07
C ALA A 16 -10.27 -3.30 -13.35
N ALA A 17 -10.31 -2.77 -14.58
CA ALA A 17 -9.60 -1.55 -14.96
C ALA A 17 -10.22 -0.27 -14.36
N THR A 18 -11.49 -0.31 -13.96
CA THR A 18 -12.20 0.80 -13.31
C THR A 18 -12.28 0.66 -11.80
N ALA A 19 -11.91 -0.49 -11.25
CA ALA A 19 -11.78 -0.71 -9.83
C ALA A 19 -10.63 0.13 -9.25
N THR A 20 -10.90 0.83 -8.15
CA THR A 20 -9.86 1.57 -7.42
C THR A 20 -8.96 0.58 -6.68
N ASP A 21 -7.67 0.56 -7.02
CA ASP A 21 -6.69 -0.24 -6.27
C ASP A 21 -6.38 0.45 -4.93
N PRO A 22 -6.69 -0.21 -3.79
CA PRO A 22 -6.36 0.34 -2.48
C PRO A 22 -4.85 0.54 -2.30
N THR A 23 -4.00 -0.22 -3.00
CA THR A 23 -2.54 -0.13 -2.92
C THR A 23 -2.05 1.20 -3.47
N GLU A 24 -2.48 1.57 -4.68
CA GLU A 24 -2.12 2.85 -5.31
C GLU A 24 -2.53 4.07 -4.46
N THR A 25 -3.64 3.94 -3.75
CA THR A 25 -4.13 4.98 -2.82
C THR A 25 -3.19 5.17 -1.62
N VAL A 26 -2.60 4.10 -1.08
CA VAL A 26 -1.74 4.17 0.11
C VAL A 26 -0.27 4.44 -0.21
N VAL A 27 0.20 4.14 -1.42
CA VAL A 27 1.61 4.31 -1.82
C VAL A 27 2.09 5.74 -1.62
N ASN A 28 1.24 6.73 -1.96
CA ASN A 28 1.57 8.15 -1.79
C ASN A 28 1.72 8.56 -0.31
N LEU A 29 1.19 7.78 0.63
CA LEU A 29 1.27 8.03 2.08
C LEU A 29 2.49 7.37 2.73
N ILE A 30 3.12 6.39 2.07
CA ILE A 30 4.29 5.64 2.59
C ILE A 30 5.39 6.57 3.12
N PRO A 31 5.81 7.65 2.42
CA PRO A 31 6.88 8.52 2.89
C PRO A 31 6.60 9.20 4.23
N VAL A 32 5.33 9.32 4.63
CA VAL A 32 4.92 9.97 5.88
C VAL A 32 4.54 8.94 6.95
N VAL A 33 3.79 7.91 6.55
CA VAL A 33 3.29 6.88 7.48
C VAL A 33 4.42 6.04 8.06
N LEU A 34 5.42 5.65 7.26
CA LEU A 34 6.54 4.83 7.75
C LEU A 34 7.34 5.58 8.83
N PRO A 35 7.80 6.84 8.61
CA PRO A 35 8.48 7.60 9.66
C PRO A 35 7.61 7.82 10.90
N ALA A 36 6.33 8.16 10.73
CA ALA A 36 5.42 8.40 11.86
C ALA A 36 5.20 7.13 12.70
N ALA A 37 4.95 5.99 12.06
CA ALA A 37 4.78 4.71 12.73
C ALA A 37 6.08 4.28 13.44
N GLY A 38 7.23 4.44 12.78
CA GLY A 38 8.54 4.17 13.37
C GLY A 38 8.81 5.02 14.61
N ALA A 39 8.53 6.33 14.54
CA ALA A 39 8.65 7.23 15.68
C ALA A 39 7.72 6.84 16.84
N ALA A 40 6.47 6.48 16.54
CA ALA A 40 5.52 6.00 17.54
C ALA A 40 6.02 4.71 18.22
N MET A 41 6.53 3.75 17.45
CA MET A 41 7.10 2.51 18.01
C MET A 41 8.28 2.81 18.94
N ILE A 42 9.23 3.64 18.51
CA ILE A 42 10.39 4.02 19.33
C ILE A 42 9.94 4.70 20.62
N PHE A 43 9.01 5.65 20.52
CA PHE A 43 8.47 6.37 21.67
C PHE A 43 7.81 5.43 22.67
N LEU A 44 6.99 4.50 22.19
CA LEU A 44 6.32 3.51 23.04
C LEU A 44 7.34 2.60 23.72
N LEU A 45 8.35 2.12 23.00
CA LEU A 45 9.43 1.31 23.58
C LEU A 45 10.22 2.09 24.64
N ALA A 46 10.51 3.37 24.39
CA ALA A 46 11.19 4.24 25.35
C ALA A 46 10.35 4.48 26.61
N LEU A 47 9.04 4.69 26.47
CA LEU A 47 8.13 4.81 27.62
C LEU A 47 8.17 3.56 28.48
N ILE A 48 8.03 2.39 27.86
CA ILE A 48 8.09 1.10 28.57
C ILE A 48 9.41 1.01 29.36
N ALA A 49 10.54 1.35 28.73
CA ALA A 49 11.85 1.34 29.38
C ALA A 49 11.93 2.26 30.61
N VAL A 50 11.35 3.47 30.56
CA VAL A 50 11.31 4.40 31.70
C VAL A 50 10.43 3.88 32.83
N THR A 51 9.27 3.32 32.51
CA THR A 51 8.28 2.90 33.53
C THR A 51 8.62 1.60 34.25
N MET A 52 9.58 0.82 33.75
CA MET A 52 10.01 -0.45 34.32
C MET A 52 11.29 -0.33 35.17
N ALA A 53 11.83 0.88 35.32
CA ALA A 53 13.01 1.16 36.15
C ALA A 53 12.68 1.24 37.64
#